data_AF-U2PKN1-F1
#
_entry.id   AF-U2PKN1-F1
#
_cell.length_a   1.000
_cell.length_b   1.000
_cell.length_c   1.000
_cell.angle_alpha   90.00
_cell.angle_beta   90.00
_cell.angle_gamma   90.00
#
_symmetry.space_group_name_H-M   'P 1'
#
loop_
_entity.id
_entity.type
_entity.pdbx_description
1 polymer ?
#
loop_
_entity_poly.entity_id
_entity_poly.type
_entity_poly.pdbx_seq_one_letter_code
_entity_poly.pdbx_strand_id
1 'polypeptide(L)'
;MTETKNEAVTKEVKTQPEWNGTFEDVTNHQRAFKITESDGTTIEVPFNWPGRTVAENLDGLSYGSINGVLRDTPGTYHEALLDLFGTPKVAGKVHEPLDMKFFEDAANQSDRNKTFDYLMDNGESFLKGKLN
;
A
#
# COMPACT_ATOMS: atom_id res chain seq x y z
N MET A 1 -3.06 20.03 -58.83
CA MET A 1 -3.40 19.82 -57.42
C MET A 1 -2.44 18.76 -56.89
N THR A 2 -1.41 19.18 -56.15
CA THR A 2 -0.42 18.28 -55.55
C THR A 2 -0.77 18.14 -54.08
N GLU A 3 -1.35 17.00 -53.70
CA GLU A 3 -1.59 16.63 -52.32
C GLU A 3 -0.26 16.20 -51.67
N THR A 4 0.29 17.07 -50.82
CA THR A 4 1.38 16.71 -49.94
C THR A 4 0.79 15.94 -48.75
N LYS A 5 1.05 14.64 -48.70
CA LYS A 5 0.75 13.80 -47.53
C LYS A 5 1.57 14.31 -46.34
N ASN A 6 0.90 14.81 -45.32
CA ASN A 6 1.50 15.01 -44.01
C ASN A 6 1.76 13.64 -43.39
N GLU A 7 3.02 13.20 -43.39
CA GLU A 7 3.49 12.14 -42.51
C GLU A 7 3.36 12.64 -41.07
N ALA A 8 2.41 12.07 -40.33
CA ALA A 8 2.34 12.21 -38.90
C ALA A 8 3.56 11.53 -38.30
N VAL A 9 4.52 12.32 -37.81
CA VAL A 9 5.61 11.86 -36.97
C VAL A 9 5.00 11.36 -35.67
N THR A 10 4.79 10.05 -35.55
CA THR A 10 4.44 9.39 -34.29
C THR A 10 5.63 9.55 -33.35
N LYS A 11 5.58 10.55 -32.48
CA LYS A 11 6.46 10.61 -31.32
C LYS A 11 6.13 9.38 -30.47
N GLU A 12 7.10 8.49 -30.27
CA GLU A 12 7.05 7.51 -29.19
C GLU A 12 6.92 8.29 -27.88
N VAL A 13 5.71 8.35 -27.36
CA VAL A 13 5.48 8.76 -25.98
C VAL A 13 6.05 7.62 -25.16
N LYS A 14 7.26 7.79 -24.61
CA LYS A 14 7.71 7.00 -23.46
C LYS A 14 6.72 7.32 -22.34
N THR A 15 5.64 6.56 -22.24
CA THR A 15 4.72 6.62 -21.11
C THR A 15 5.56 6.30 -19.89
N GLN A 16 5.75 7.31 -19.03
CA GLN A 16 6.26 7.05 -17.69
C GLN A 16 5.33 6.01 -17.03
N PRO A 17 5.88 5.10 -16.21
CA PRO A 17 5.04 4.21 -15.43
C PRO A 17 3.98 5.04 -14.69
N GLU A 18 2.72 4.63 -14.72
CA GLU A 18 1.72 5.15 -13.78
C GLU A 18 1.80 4.30 -12.51
N TRP A 19 1.52 4.91 -11.36
CA TRP A 19 1.40 4.18 -10.11
C TRP A 19 0.41 3.01 -10.27
N ASN A 20 0.81 1.81 -9.83
CA ASN A 20 -0.03 0.61 -9.87
C ASN A 20 0.24 -0.29 -8.66
N GLY A 21 -0.82 -0.77 -8.02
CA GLY A 21 -0.77 -1.70 -6.89
C GLY A 21 -1.52 -2.99 -7.19
N THR A 22 -0.90 -4.13 -6.91
CA THR A 22 -1.52 -5.47 -7.00
C THR A 22 -1.23 -6.28 -5.75
N PHE A 23 -2.09 -7.26 -5.44
CA PHE A 23 -1.86 -8.21 -4.36
C PHE A 23 -2.25 -9.63 -4.77
N GLU A 24 -1.67 -10.60 -4.07
CA GLU A 24 -2.00 -12.03 -4.18
C GLU A 24 -2.14 -12.65 -2.80
N ASP A 25 -3.20 -13.43 -2.57
CA ASP A 25 -3.36 -14.23 -1.36
C ASP A 25 -2.57 -15.54 -1.51
N VAL A 26 -1.28 -15.47 -1.18
CA VAL A 26 -0.32 -16.59 -1.31
C VAL A 26 -0.74 -17.80 -0.48
N THR A 27 -1.29 -17.55 0.72
CA THR A 27 -1.88 -18.59 1.57
C THR A 27 -3.14 -18.06 2.27
N ASN A 28 -3.84 -18.92 3.00
CA ASN A 28 -4.95 -18.46 3.83
C ASN A 28 -4.52 -17.53 4.99
N HIS A 29 -3.22 -17.43 5.29
CA HIS A 29 -2.66 -16.56 6.34
C HIS A 29 -1.68 -15.50 5.82
N GLN A 30 -1.48 -15.39 4.51
CA GLN A 30 -0.49 -14.48 3.95
C GLN A 30 -0.98 -13.86 2.65
N ARG A 31 -0.87 -12.54 2.56
CA ARG A 31 -1.04 -11.73 1.35
C ARG A 31 0.30 -11.13 0.95
N ALA A 32 0.60 -11.12 -0.34
CA ALA A 32 1.78 -10.45 -0.89
C ALA A 32 1.34 -9.26 -1.73
N PHE A 33 1.90 -8.09 -1.44
CA PHE A 33 1.67 -6.86 -2.18
C PHE A 33 2.83 -6.58 -3.14
N LYS A 34 2.49 -6.07 -4.32
CA LYS A 34 3.44 -5.56 -5.31
C LYS A 34 2.95 -4.23 -5.86
N ILE A 35 3.71 -3.18 -5.60
CA ILE A 35 3.44 -1.81 -6.04
C ILE A 35 4.54 -1.38 -7.01
N THR A 36 4.17 -0.64 -8.05
CA THR A 36 5.09 0.09 -8.94
C THR A 36 4.73 1.56 -8.84
N GLU A 37 5.67 2.38 -8.38
CA GLU A 37 5.51 3.84 -8.33
C GLU A 37 5.74 4.45 -9.72
N SER A 38 5.34 5.70 -9.90
CA SER A 38 5.35 6.38 -11.20
C SER A 38 6.79 6.66 -11.71
N ASP A 39 7.78 6.61 -10.82
CA ASP A 39 9.20 6.65 -11.18
C ASP A 39 9.77 5.28 -11.60
N GLY A 40 8.95 4.22 -11.55
CA GLY A 40 9.32 2.84 -11.86
C GLY A 40 9.86 2.04 -10.67
N THR A 41 9.94 2.64 -9.48
CA THR A 41 10.35 1.94 -8.26
C THR A 41 9.33 0.85 -7.91
N THR A 42 9.81 -0.38 -7.70
CA THR A 42 8.97 -1.50 -7.27
C THR A 42 9.08 -1.71 -5.76
N ILE A 43 7.93 -1.90 -5.10
CA ILE A 43 7.85 -2.20 -3.67
C ILE A 43 7.10 -3.53 -3.50
N GLU A 44 7.74 -4.49 -2.84
CA GLU A 44 7.15 -5.77 -2.51
C GLU A 44 7.00 -5.86 -0.99
N VAL A 45 5.81 -6.19 -0.51
CA VAL A 45 5.50 -6.20 0.93
C VAL A 45 4.68 -7.44 1.27
N PRO A 46 5.15 -8.34 2.15
CA PRO A 46 4.31 -9.40 2.68
C PRO A 46 3.41 -8.87 3.80
N PHE A 47 2.24 -9.45 3.97
CA PHE A 47 1.32 -9.18 5.08
C PHE A 47 0.81 -10.48 5.64
N ASN A 48 0.97 -10.67 6.95
CA ASN A 48 0.65 -11.92 7.61
C ASN A 48 -0.57 -11.73 8.50
N TRP A 49 -1.49 -12.69 8.45
CA TRP A 49 -2.60 -12.75 9.40
C TRP A 49 -2.03 -13.03 10.80
N PRO A 50 -2.19 -12.13 11.78
CA PRO A 50 -1.65 -12.32 13.13
C PRO A 50 -2.44 -13.29 14.01
N GLY A 51 -3.45 -13.98 13.46
CA GLY A 51 -4.43 -14.76 14.22
C GLY A 51 -5.64 -13.91 14.68
N ARG A 52 -6.68 -14.61 15.14
CA ARG A 52 -8.01 -14.02 15.42
C ARG A 52 -7.97 -12.94 16.51
N THR A 53 -7.37 -13.23 17.66
CA THR A 53 -7.36 -12.31 18.81
C THR A 53 -6.68 -10.98 18.49
N VAL A 54 -5.56 -11.01 17.77
CA VAL A 54 -4.85 -9.79 17.38
C VAL A 54 -5.66 -9.00 16.34
N ALA A 55 -6.29 -9.68 15.37
CA ALA A 55 -7.14 -9.03 14.38
C ALA A 55 -8.39 -8.37 15.00
N GLU A 56 -9.06 -9.02 15.96
CA GLU A 56 -10.19 -8.43 16.69
C GLU A 56 -9.76 -7.22 17.53
N ASN A 57 -8.59 -7.29 18.17
CA ASN A 57 -8.05 -6.15 18.92
C ASN A 57 -7.72 -4.96 18.00
N LEU A 58 -7.14 -5.23 16.82
CA LEU A 58 -6.87 -4.20 15.81
C LEU A 58 -8.15 -3.54 15.30
N ASP A 59 -9.19 -4.32 15.02
CA ASP A 59 -10.51 -3.78 14.65
C ASP A 59 -11.06 -2.87 15.76
N GLY A 60 -10.91 -3.29 17.03
CA GLY A 60 -11.21 -2.45 18.19
C GLY A 60 -10.37 -1.16 18.29
N LEU A 61 -9.11 -1.17 17.82
CA LEU A 61 -8.25 0.03 17.80
C LEU A 61 -8.69 1.07 16.78
N SER A 62 -9.51 0.73 15.79
CA SER A 62 -10.13 1.73 14.92
C SER A 62 -11.07 2.67 15.72
N TYR A 63 -11.58 2.18 16.86
CA TYR A 63 -12.47 2.89 17.78
C TYR A 63 -11.94 2.87 19.23
N GLY A 64 -11.18 3.89 19.63
CA GLY A 64 -10.68 4.04 20.99
C GLY A 64 -11.70 4.71 21.94
N SER A 65 -11.74 4.29 23.21
CA SER A 65 -12.40 5.07 24.28
C SER A 65 -11.41 6.03 24.91
N ILE A 66 -11.56 7.33 24.66
CA ILE A 66 -10.74 8.39 25.25
C ILE A 66 -11.62 9.16 26.23
N ASN A 67 -11.32 9.06 27.53
CA ASN A 67 -12.10 9.65 28.63
C ASN A 67 -13.59 9.22 28.62
N GLY A 68 -13.87 7.96 28.30
CA GLY A 68 -15.24 7.42 28.27
C GLY A 68 -16.04 7.78 27.02
N VAL A 69 -15.44 8.48 26.05
CA VAL A 69 -16.05 8.81 24.75
C VAL A 69 -15.40 7.96 23.67
N LEU A 70 -16.22 7.25 22.88
CA LEU A 70 -15.75 6.55 21.69
C LEU A 70 -15.30 7.56 20.63
N ARG A 71 -14.11 7.38 20.08
CA ARG A 71 -13.53 8.22 19.04
C ARG A 71 -12.81 7.37 18.02
N ASP A 72 -12.86 7.80 16.78
CA ASP A 72 -12.02 7.22 15.73
C ASP A 72 -10.55 7.49 16.08
N THR A 73 -9.73 6.44 16.04
CA THR A 73 -8.29 6.49 16.32
C THR A 73 -7.48 6.02 15.13
N PRO A 74 -7.66 6.63 13.93
CA PRO A 74 -7.07 6.14 12.69
C PRO A 74 -5.54 6.11 12.74
N GLY A 75 -4.88 7.06 13.42
CA GLY A 75 -3.41 7.08 13.55
C GLY A 75 -2.87 5.84 14.29
N THR A 76 -3.36 5.58 15.50
CA THR A 76 -2.97 4.40 16.28
C THR A 76 -3.35 3.09 15.60
N TYR A 77 -4.51 3.07 14.93
CA TYR A 77 -4.93 1.93 14.13
C TYR A 77 -3.96 1.65 12.97
N HIS A 78 -3.58 2.67 12.20
CA HIS A 78 -2.64 2.51 11.08
C HIS A 78 -1.25 2.10 11.55
N GLU A 79 -0.75 2.65 12.66
CA GLU A 79 0.52 2.23 13.26
C GLU A 79 0.50 0.73 13.61
N ALA A 80 -0.57 0.27 14.27
CA ALA A 80 -0.71 -1.14 14.64
C ALA A 80 -0.95 -2.06 13.43
N LEU A 81 -1.60 -1.55 12.37
CA LEU A 81 -1.76 -2.27 11.10
C LEU A 81 -0.43 -2.36 10.34
N LEU A 82 0.41 -1.31 10.40
CA LEU A 82 1.75 -1.29 9.81
C LEU A 82 2.64 -2.41 10.37
N ASP A 83 2.55 -2.71 11.66
CA ASP A 83 3.30 -3.80 12.32
C ASP A 83 2.99 -5.20 11.75
N LEU A 84 1.86 -5.36 11.04
CA LEU A 84 1.51 -6.62 10.39
C LEU A 84 2.12 -6.78 9.00
N PHE A 85 2.55 -5.69 8.38
CA PHE A 85 3.35 -5.75 7.17
C PHE A 85 4.76 -6.21 7.54
N GLY A 86 5.22 -7.25 6.87
CA GLY A 86 6.60 -7.69 7.01
C GLY A 86 7.56 -6.74 6.31
N THR A 87 8.84 -7.07 6.41
CA THR A 87 9.92 -6.25 5.87
C THR A 87 9.79 -6.06 4.35
N PRO A 88 9.68 -4.81 3.86
CA PRO A 88 9.49 -4.52 2.45
C PRO A 88 10.79 -4.72 1.67
N LYS A 89 10.65 -5.00 0.37
CA LYS A 89 11.73 -4.89 -0.61
C LYS A 89 11.46 -3.72 -1.55
N VAL A 90 12.37 -2.75 -1.59
CA VAL A 90 12.28 -1.58 -2.46
C VAL A 90 13.36 -1.68 -3.53
N ALA A 91 12.97 -1.63 -4.80
CA ALA A 91 13.86 -1.87 -5.94
C ALA A 91 14.71 -3.15 -5.78
N GLY A 92 14.08 -4.22 -5.24
CA GLY A 92 14.71 -5.51 -4.99
C GLY A 92 15.62 -5.59 -3.76
N LYS A 93 15.80 -4.50 -3.01
CA LYS A 93 16.61 -4.47 -1.79
C LYS A 93 15.73 -4.53 -0.55
N VAL A 94 16.09 -5.38 0.40
CA VAL A 94 15.44 -5.41 1.73
C VAL A 94 15.63 -4.03 2.37
N HIS A 95 14.53 -3.45 2.82
CA HIS A 95 14.49 -2.15 3.47
C HIS A 95 14.11 -2.33 4.95
N GLU A 96 14.28 -1.30 5.78
CA GLU A 96 13.74 -1.31 7.15
C GLU A 96 12.22 -1.57 7.15
N PRO A 97 11.65 -2.13 8.23
CA PRO A 97 10.20 -2.31 8.39
C PRO A 97 9.42 -1.05 8.03
N LEU A 98 8.21 -1.22 7.49
CA LEU A 98 7.36 -0.09 7.14
C LEU A 98 6.94 0.66 8.40
N ASP A 99 7.34 1.91 8.50
CA ASP A 99 6.88 2.87 9.49
C ASP A 99 6.33 4.12 8.80
N MET A 100 5.77 5.06 9.56
CA MET A 100 5.25 6.31 8.98
C MET A 100 6.31 7.09 8.21
N LYS A 101 7.58 7.02 8.63
CA LYS A 101 8.68 7.74 7.97
C LYS A 101 8.94 7.22 6.56
N PHE A 102 8.73 5.94 6.30
CA PHE A 102 8.78 5.38 4.95
C PHE A 102 7.83 6.11 3.98
N PHE A 103 6.66 6.53 4.46
CA PHE A 103 5.63 7.19 3.67
C PHE A 103 5.74 8.72 3.66
N GLU A 104 6.57 9.30 4.51
CA GLU A 104 6.83 10.74 4.61
C GLU A 104 8.01 11.22 3.73
N ASP A 105 8.48 10.39 2.79
CA ASP A 105 9.53 10.77 1.85
C ASP A 105 9.05 11.85 0.87
N ALA A 106 9.52 13.07 1.12
CA ALA A 106 9.13 14.27 0.39
C ALA A 106 9.39 14.20 -1.13
N ALA A 107 10.38 13.43 -1.59
CA ALA A 107 10.71 13.34 -3.02
C ALA A 107 9.63 12.61 -3.82
N ASN A 108 8.99 11.60 -3.21
CA ASN A 108 8.00 10.73 -3.85
C ASN A 108 6.63 10.79 -3.13
N GLN A 109 6.35 11.85 -2.38
CA GLN A 109 5.22 11.94 -1.45
C GLN A 109 3.86 11.56 -2.06
N SER A 110 3.58 11.95 -3.30
CA SER A 110 2.32 11.62 -3.99
C SER A 110 2.12 10.11 -4.12
N ASP A 111 3.16 9.40 -4.54
CA ASP A 111 3.11 7.94 -4.72
C ASP A 111 3.27 7.19 -3.40
N ARG A 112 3.98 7.76 -2.44
CA ARG A 112 4.02 7.25 -1.07
C ARG A 112 2.66 7.32 -0.39
N ASN A 113 1.89 8.38 -0.57
CA ASN A 113 0.52 8.48 -0.07
C ASN A 113 -0.38 7.39 -0.69
N LYS A 114 -0.33 7.22 -2.02
CA LYS A 114 -1.10 6.15 -2.67
C LYS A 114 -0.69 4.76 -2.19
N THR A 115 0.62 4.55 -2.01
CA THR A 115 1.16 3.30 -1.49
C THR A 115 0.68 3.03 -0.07
N PHE A 116 0.67 4.06 0.80
CA PHE A 116 0.12 3.98 2.14
C PHE A 116 -1.36 3.59 2.12
N ASP A 117 -2.20 4.37 1.42
CA ASP A 117 -3.65 4.14 1.34
C ASP A 117 -3.95 2.73 0.81
N TYR A 118 -3.26 2.33 -0.27
CA TYR A 118 -3.41 1.01 -0.85
C TYR A 118 -3.06 -0.12 0.11
N LEU A 119 -1.94 0.00 0.84
CA LEU A 119 -1.55 -1.00 1.81
C LEU A 119 -2.57 -1.06 2.96
N MET A 120 -2.94 0.07 3.55
CA MET A 120 -3.93 0.11 4.65
C MET A 120 -5.25 -0.54 4.23
N ASP A 121 -5.86 -0.09 3.13
CA ASP A 121 -7.16 -0.56 2.66
C ASP A 121 -7.15 -2.07 2.40
N ASN A 122 -6.11 -2.57 1.74
CA ASN A 122 -6.06 -3.97 1.33
C ASN A 122 -5.52 -4.89 2.43
N GLY A 123 -4.72 -4.39 3.37
CA GLY A 123 -4.35 -5.08 4.60
C GLY A 123 -5.57 -5.26 5.52
N GLU A 124 -6.33 -4.19 5.72
CA GLU A 124 -7.58 -4.20 6.48
C GLU A 124 -8.62 -5.15 5.84
N SER A 125 -8.80 -5.07 4.52
CA SER A 125 -9.69 -5.96 3.76
C SER A 125 -9.33 -7.44 3.99
N PHE A 126 -8.04 -7.77 4.02
CA PHE A 126 -7.59 -9.13 4.31
C PHE A 126 -8.03 -9.55 5.72
N LEU A 127 -7.77 -8.72 6.75
CA LEU A 127 -8.16 -9.02 8.14
C LEU A 127 -9.67 -9.22 8.28
N LYS A 128 -10.47 -8.30 7.72
CA LYS A 128 -11.95 -8.38 7.77
C LYS A 128 -12.48 -9.63 7.07
N GLY A 129 -11.87 -10.02 5.94
CA GLY A 129 -12.20 -11.26 5.25
C GLY A 129 -11.87 -12.54 6.03
N LYS A 130 -11.09 -12.45 7.11
CA LYS A 130 -10.79 -13.58 8.01
C LYS A 130 -11.65 -13.63 9.27
N LEU A 131 -12.28 -12.52 9.64
CA LEU A 131 -13.16 -12.41 10.80
C LEU A 131 -14.62 -12.78 10.48
N ASN A 132 -15.02 -12.64 9.21
CA ASN A 132 -16.33 -13.04 8.67
C ASN A 132 -16.32 -14.50 8.19
#